data_AF-A0A4Q3Y8Q3-F1
#
_entry.id   AF-A0A4Q3Y8Q3-F1
#
_cell.length_a   1.000
_cell.length_b   1.000
_cell.length_c   1.000
_cell.angle_alpha   90.00
_cell.angle_beta   90.00
_cell.angle_gamma   90.00
#
_symmetry.space_group_name_H-M   'P 1'
#
loop_
_entity.id
_entity.type
_entity.pdbx_description
1 polymer ?
#
loop_
_entity_poly.entity_id
_entity_poly.type
_entity_poly.pdbx_seq_one_letter_code
_entity_poly.pdbx_strand_id
1 'polypeptide(L)'
;MKRLRNYLVGVDHGEVVLFSDFEHDGVMWTGQGPRQTRAVVMFSEAFKTPPVVTCWLTMWDVSNETIARMDIQAEDVTERSAALVFRTWGDTKVARVRVSWQAIGELPHDDDWTVD
;
A
#
# COMPACT_ATOMS: atom_id res chain seq x y z
N MET A 1 18.93 0.73 -4.13
CA MET A 1 19.18 -0.61 -4.72
C MET A 1 19.20 -1.62 -3.59
N LYS A 2 18.25 -2.57 -3.54
CA LYS A 2 18.27 -3.68 -2.57
C LYS A 2 18.88 -4.91 -3.23
N ARG A 3 19.85 -5.56 -2.58
CA ARG A 3 20.48 -6.80 -3.04
C ARG A 3 19.89 -7.95 -2.24
N LEU A 4 19.33 -8.95 -2.93
CA LEU A 4 18.87 -10.21 -2.34
C LEU A 4 20.00 -11.22 -2.51
N ARG A 5 20.40 -11.88 -1.43
CA ARG A 5 21.49 -12.87 -1.37
C ARG A 5 20.97 -14.29 -1.17
N ASN A 6 19.74 -14.43 -0.68
CA ASN A 6 19.08 -15.71 -0.49
C ASN A 6 18.61 -16.31 -1.83
N TYR A 7 18.67 -17.63 -1.96
CA TYR A 7 18.07 -18.36 -3.08
C TYR A 7 16.55 -18.47 -2.95
N LEU A 8 16.01 -18.35 -1.73
CA LEU A 8 14.57 -18.35 -1.48
C LEU A 8 14.03 -16.92 -1.51
N VAL A 9 13.48 -16.54 -2.66
CA VAL A 9 12.83 -15.24 -2.87
C VAL A 9 11.31 -15.42 -2.79
N GLY A 10 10.69 -14.74 -1.85
CA GLY A 10 9.24 -14.65 -1.72
C GLY A 10 8.69 -13.54 -2.60
N VAL A 11 7.52 -13.80 -3.19
CA VAL A 11 6.69 -12.80 -3.85
C VAL A 11 5.29 -12.94 -3.28
N ASP A 12 4.79 -11.86 -2.69
CA ASP A 12 3.40 -11.78 -2.23
C ASP A 12 2.71 -10.59 -2.90
N HIS A 13 1.41 -10.68 -3.10
CA HIS A 13 0.65 -9.63 -3.75
C HIS A 13 -0.82 -9.67 -3.34
N GLY A 14 -1.49 -8.54 -3.52
CA GLY A 14 -2.92 -8.46 -3.23
C GLY A 14 -3.54 -7.19 -3.76
N GLU A 15 -4.83 -7.04 -3.47
CA GLU A 15 -5.61 -5.87 -3.80
C GLU A 15 -6.48 -5.48 -2.61
N VAL A 16 -6.66 -4.18 -2.39
CA VAL A 16 -7.51 -3.64 -1.34
C VAL A 16 -8.32 -2.46 -1.86
N VAL A 17 -9.62 -2.43 -1.54
CA VAL A 17 -10.43 -1.22 -1.66
C VAL A 17 -10.15 -0.38 -0.42
N LEU A 18 -9.46 0.75 -0.58
CA LEU A 18 -9.05 1.57 0.57
C LEU A 18 -10.24 2.27 1.22
N PHE A 19 -11.20 2.73 0.42
CA PHE A 19 -12.42 3.41 0.86
C PHE A 19 -13.46 3.47 -0.26
N SER A 20 -14.70 3.80 0.12
CA SER A 20 -15.85 4.00 -0.77
C SER A 20 -16.76 5.07 -0.15
N ASP A 21 -16.40 6.34 -0.38
CA ASP A 21 -16.94 7.48 0.37
C ASP A 21 -18.13 8.17 -0.29
N PHE A 22 -18.47 7.82 -1.55
CA PHE A 22 -19.60 8.43 -2.26
C PHE A 22 -20.95 8.16 -1.58
N GLU A 23 -21.12 6.99 -0.96
CA GLU A 23 -22.37 6.62 -0.29
C GLU A 23 -22.56 7.30 1.08
N HIS A 24 -21.50 7.89 1.66
CA HIS A 24 -21.48 8.33 3.06
C HIS A 24 -21.00 9.77 3.28
N ASP A 25 -20.84 10.57 2.22
CA ASP A 25 -20.26 11.92 2.30
C ASP A 25 -18.89 11.96 3.03
N GLY A 26 -18.08 10.92 2.83
CA GLY A 26 -16.82 10.73 3.53
C GLY A 26 -15.78 11.83 3.22
N VAL A 27 -14.75 11.92 4.07
CA VAL A 27 -13.75 13.00 4.03
C VAL A 27 -13.03 13.11 2.68
N MET A 28 -12.89 12.00 1.96
CA MET A 28 -12.28 11.99 0.63
C MET A 28 -13.16 12.63 -0.45
N TRP A 29 -14.48 12.59 -0.26
CA TRP A 29 -15.47 13.18 -1.17
C TRP A 29 -15.77 14.64 -0.84
N THR A 30 -15.97 14.97 0.43
CA THR A 30 -16.46 16.29 0.87
C THR A 30 -15.38 17.22 1.40
N GLY A 31 -14.27 16.66 1.90
CA GLY A 31 -13.20 17.43 2.52
C GLY A 31 -12.40 18.27 1.52
N GLN A 32 -11.53 19.12 2.06
CA GLN A 32 -10.64 20.02 1.32
C GLN A 32 -9.25 20.01 1.97
N GLY A 33 -8.23 20.42 1.23
CA GLY A 33 -6.85 20.41 1.72
C GLY A 33 -6.29 18.99 1.88
N PRO A 34 -5.16 18.82 2.58
CA PRO A 34 -4.48 17.54 2.73
C PRO A 34 -5.34 16.50 3.46
N ARG A 35 -5.53 15.35 2.82
CA ARG A 35 -6.32 14.23 3.35
C ARG A 35 -5.60 12.94 3.02
N GLN A 36 -5.65 11.99 3.94
CA GLN A 36 -5.05 10.67 3.75
C GLN A 36 -5.89 9.58 4.39
N THR A 37 -5.78 8.38 3.83
CA THR A 37 -6.28 7.15 4.44
C THR A 37 -5.21 6.09 4.34
N ARG A 38 -5.26 5.11 5.23
CA ARG A 38 -4.29 4.02 5.27
C ARG A 38 -4.97 2.68 5.50
N ALA A 39 -4.47 1.65 4.82
CA ALA A 39 -4.79 0.26 5.10
C ALA A 39 -3.51 -0.52 5.34
N VAL A 40 -3.47 -1.31 6.41
CA VAL A 40 -2.36 -2.23 6.66
C VAL A 40 -2.68 -3.55 5.95
N VAL A 41 -1.76 -3.99 5.09
CA VAL A 41 -1.80 -5.30 4.46
C VAL A 41 -0.86 -6.24 5.20
N MET A 42 -1.34 -7.44 5.52
CA MET A 42 -0.54 -8.51 6.11
C MET A 42 -0.02 -9.39 4.98
N PHE A 43 1.26 -9.73 5.04
CA PHE A 43 1.83 -10.73 4.15
C PHE A 43 1.37 -12.13 4.60
N SER A 44 1.21 -13.02 3.63
CA SER A 44 0.84 -14.43 3.83
C SER A 44 1.85 -15.19 4.70
N GLU A 45 3.12 -14.80 4.64
CA GLU A 45 4.20 -15.26 5.51
C GLU A 45 5.14 -14.09 5.85
N ALA A 46 5.89 -14.20 6.96
CA ALA A 46 6.91 -13.22 7.30
C ALA A 46 8.15 -13.37 6.40
N PHE A 47 8.63 -12.26 5.84
CA PHE A 47 9.94 -12.20 5.18
C PHE A 47 11.08 -12.22 6.21
N LYS A 48 12.30 -12.57 5.78
CA LYS A 48 13.50 -12.54 6.62
C LYS A 48 13.90 -11.13 7.05
N THR A 49 13.70 -10.16 6.17
CA THR A 49 13.88 -8.72 6.42
C THR A 49 12.75 -7.96 5.70
N PRO A 50 12.44 -6.72 6.08
CA PRO A 50 11.35 -5.97 5.44
C PRO A 50 11.48 -5.95 3.90
N PRO A 51 10.50 -6.47 3.13
CA PRO A 51 10.63 -6.64 1.67
C PRO A 51 10.63 -5.29 0.94
N VAL A 52 10.89 -5.30 -0.38
CA VAL A 52 10.54 -4.15 -1.23
C VAL A 52 9.06 -4.26 -1.54
N VAL A 53 8.30 -3.21 -1.25
CA VAL A 53 6.86 -3.15 -1.56
C VAL A 53 6.62 -2.08 -2.61
N THR A 54 5.94 -2.46 -3.69
CA THR A 54 5.42 -1.54 -4.71
C THR A 54 3.90 -1.58 -4.67
N CYS A 55 3.25 -0.43 -4.81
CA CYS A 55 1.79 -0.33 -4.87
C CYS A 55 1.36 0.65 -5.97
N TRP A 56 0.17 0.43 -6.51
CA TRP A 56 -0.37 1.25 -7.59
C TRP A 56 -1.90 1.25 -7.55
N LEU A 57 -2.49 2.34 -8.06
CA LEU A 57 -3.94 2.43 -8.22
C LEU A 57 -4.38 1.48 -9.34
N THR A 58 -5.35 0.61 -9.05
CA THR A 58 -6.00 -0.26 -10.05
C THR A 58 -7.43 0.15 -10.35
N MET A 59 -8.02 1.03 -9.52
CA MET A 59 -9.25 1.75 -9.82
C MET A 59 -9.27 3.07 -9.04
N TRP A 60 -9.76 4.12 -9.68
CA TRP A 60 -10.06 5.40 -9.05
C TRP A 60 -11.37 5.95 -9.63
N ASP A 61 -12.23 6.42 -8.75
CA ASP A 61 -13.44 7.16 -9.07
C ASP A 61 -13.30 8.55 -8.45
N VAL A 62 -13.16 9.57 -9.31
CA VAL A 62 -12.76 10.93 -8.95
C VAL A 62 -13.64 11.90 -9.72
N SER A 63 -14.09 12.96 -9.06
CA SER A 63 -14.84 14.04 -9.72
C SER A 63 -14.03 14.67 -10.86
N ASN A 64 -14.71 15.05 -11.93
CA ASN A 64 -14.12 15.77 -13.06
C ASN A 64 -14.20 17.31 -12.92
N GLU A 65 -14.66 17.81 -11.77
CA GLU A 65 -14.82 19.26 -11.51
C GLU A 65 -13.48 20.00 -11.39
N THR A 66 -12.42 19.31 -10.93
CA THR A 66 -11.12 19.91 -10.60
C THR A 66 -9.97 19.01 -11.03
N ILE A 67 -8.73 19.47 -10.87
CA ILE A 67 -7.54 18.68 -11.21
C ILE A 67 -7.40 17.52 -10.22
N ALA A 68 -7.26 16.30 -10.75
CA ALA A 68 -6.97 15.12 -9.93
C ALA A 68 -5.56 15.20 -9.33
N ARG A 69 -5.48 15.15 -7.99
CA ARG A 69 -4.23 15.15 -7.22
C ARG A 69 -4.24 13.95 -6.28
N MET A 70 -3.44 12.94 -6.61
CA MET A 70 -3.44 11.66 -5.90
C MET A 70 -2.01 11.14 -5.76
N ASP A 71 -1.69 10.60 -4.59
CA ASP A 71 -0.42 9.93 -4.29
C ASP A 71 -0.73 8.62 -3.56
N ILE A 72 0.06 7.58 -3.85
CA ILE A 72 -0.05 6.27 -3.19
C ILE A 72 1.35 5.75 -2.90
N GLN A 73 1.59 5.41 -1.64
CA GLN A 73 2.88 4.90 -1.19
C GLN A 73 2.70 3.71 -0.25
N ALA A 74 3.68 2.81 -0.29
CA ALA A 74 3.85 1.80 0.74
C ALA A 74 4.78 2.38 1.81
N GLU A 75 4.31 2.43 3.04
CA GLU A 75 4.99 2.97 4.21
C GLU A 75 5.03 1.94 5.33
N ASP A 76 5.82 2.19 6.37
CA ASP A 76 5.93 1.34 7.56
C ASP A 76 6.11 -0.15 7.23
N VAL A 77 6.94 -0.45 6.22
CA VAL A 77 7.20 -1.82 5.77
C VAL A 77 7.98 -2.56 6.85
N THR A 78 7.41 -3.65 7.34
CA THR A 78 8.02 -4.62 8.26
C THR A 78 8.21 -5.96 7.56
N GLU A 79 8.72 -6.96 8.27
CA GLU A 79 8.78 -8.34 7.78
C GLU A 79 7.41 -8.95 7.54
N ARG A 80 6.35 -8.43 8.17
CA ARG A 80 5.01 -9.05 8.21
C ARG A 80 3.93 -8.23 7.54
N SER A 81 4.17 -6.95 7.30
CA SER A 81 3.13 -6.04 6.83
C SER A 81 3.70 -4.81 6.12
N ALA A 82 2.82 -4.10 5.43
CA ALA A 82 3.06 -2.74 4.97
C ALA A 82 1.78 -1.90 5.11
N ALA A 83 1.93 -0.59 5.30
CA ALA A 83 0.82 0.36 5.23
C ALA A 83 0.72 0.94 3.81
N LEU A 84 -0.42 0.75 3.15
CA LEU A 84 -0.74 1.42 1.89
C LEU A 84 -1.40 2.74 2.22
N VAL A 85 -0.73 3.86 1.90
CA VAL A 85 -1.17 5.20 2.26
C VAL A 85 -1.55 5.97 1.00
N PHE A 86 -2.85 6.26 0.87
CA PHE A 86 -3.37 7.10 -0.20
C PHE A 86 -3.54 8.53 0.30
N ARG A 87 -3.13 9.50 -0.52
CA ARG A 87 -3.22 10.92 -0.23
C ARG A 87 -3.88 11.68 -1.37
N THR A 88 -4.62 12.71 -0.99
CA THR A 88 -5.14 13.73 -1.91
C THR A 88 -5.09 15.10 -1.23
N TRP A 89 -5.19 16.16 -2.02
CA TRP A 89 -5.13 17.53 -1.51
C TRP A 89 -5.87 18.53 -2.40
N GLY A 90 -5.98 19.75 -1.87
CA GLY A 90 -6.74 20.84 -2.49
C GLY A 90 -8.22 20.50 -2.53
N ASP A 91 -8.83 20.77 -3.67
CA ASP A 91 -10.25 20.63 -3.98
C ASP A 91 -10.62 19.34 -4.73
N THR A 92 -9.70 18.37 -4.78
CA THR A 92 -9.94 17.06 -5.38
C THR A 92 -11.02 16.30 -4.60
N LYS A 93 -12.02 15.74 -5.28
CA LYS A 93 -13.03 14.86 -4.64
C LYS A 93 -12.86 13.43 -5.13
N VAL A 94 -12.62 12.50 -4.21
CA VAL A 94 -12.39 11.10 -4.52
C VAL A 94 -13.51 10.25 -3.92
N ALA A 95 -14.28 9.61 -4.79
CA ALA A 95 -15.40 8.75 -4.40
C ALA A 95 -14.89 7.37 -3.96
N ARG A 96 -13.93 6.82 -4.68
CA ARG A 96 -13.47 5.43 -4.47
C ARG A 96 -12.06 5.21 -4.99
N VAL A 97 -11.29 4.39 -4.27
CA VAL A 97 -9.95 3.95 -4.71
C VAL A 97 -9.74 2.48 -4.39
N ARG A 98 -9.18 1.75 -5.35
CA ARG A 98 -8.64 0.40 -5.18
C ARG A 98 -7.15 0.38 -5.53
N VAL A 99 -6.38 -0.31 -4.70
CA VAL A 99 -4.93 -0.38 -4.79
C VAL A 99 -4.49 -1.82 -4.85
N SER A 100 -3.64 -2.16 -5.81
CA SER A 100 -2.86 -3.39 -5.77
C SER A 100 -1.49 -3.13 -5.19
N TRP A 101 -0.93 -4.17 -4.59
CA TRP A 101 0.41 -4.16 -4.03
C TRP A 101 1.14 -5.45 -4.36
N GLN A 102 2.47 -5.39 -4.38
CA GLN A 102 3.36 -6.53 -4.47
C GLN A 102 4.57 -6.32 -3.56
N ALA A 103 4.91 -7.36 -2.80
CA ALA A 103 6.09 -7.43 -1.95
C ALA A 103 7.08 -8.47 -2.52
N ILE A 104 8.36 -8.11 -2.62
CA ILE A 104 9.44 -9.00 -3.02
C ILE A 104 10.56 -8.94 -1.99
N GLY A 105 10.94 -10.09 -1.44
CA GLY A 105 11.94 -10.17 -0.38
C GLY A 105 12.50 -11.56 -0.18
N GLU A 106 13.50 -11.67 0.67
CA GLU A 106 14.07 -12.96 1.08
C GLU A 106 13.17 -13.61 2.12
N LEU A 107 12.94 -14.92 2.02
CA LEU A 107 12.27 -15.69 3.06
C LEU A 107 13.30 -16.25 4.07
N PRO A 108 12.88 -16.57 5.30
CA PRO A 108 13.72 -17.33 6.23
C PRO A 108 14.06 -18.70 5.64
N HIS A 109 15.27 -19.19 5.89
CA HIS A 109 15.66 -20.57 5.57
C HIS A 109 15.90 -21.38 6.84
N ASP A 110 15.63 -22.69 6.82
CA ASP A 110 15.82 -23.58 7.98
C ASP A 110 17.27 -23.60 8.52
N ASP A 111 18.24 -23.26 7.65
CA ASP A 111 19.66 -23.16 8.00
C ASP A 111 20.06 -21.77 8.56
N ASP A 112 19.14 -20.79 8.62
CA ASP A 112 19.38 -19.45 9.18
C ASP A 112 19.38 -19.46 10.72
N TRP A 113 20.13 -20.38 11.34
CA TRP A 113 20.32 -20.41 12.78
C TRP A 113 21.07 -19.16 13.24
N THR A 114 20.43 -18.34 14.07
CA THR A 114 21.12 -17.30 14.84
C THR A 114 21.91 -17.97 15.95
N VAL A 115 23.22 -18.06 15.78
CA VAL A 115 24.13 -18.40 16.88
C VAL A 115 24.27 -17.14 17.72
N ASP A 116 23.80 -17.19 18.97
CA ASP A 116 24.00 -16.13 19.97
C ASP A 116 25.49 -15.94 20.32
#